data_AF-A0A3M1UB86-F1
#
_entry.id   AF-A0A3M1UB86-F1
#
_cell.length_a   1.000
_cell.length_b   1.000
_cell.length_c   1.000
_cell.angle_alpha   90.00
_cell.angle_beta   90.00
_cell.angle_gamma   90.00
#
_symmetry.space_group_name_H-M   'P 1'
#
loop_
_entity.id
_entity.type
_entity.pdbx_description
1 polymer ?
#
loop_
_entity_poly.entity_id
_entity_poly.type
_entity_poly.pdbx_seq_one_letter_code
_entity_poly.pdbx_strand_id
1 'polypeptide(L)'
;MDAIVGTAGSFKYESRSDRLKRELQYALRSVSREELASCFRAVPQDVLRAFKRRGVALYQIGKRGAQTIASEVSEMIQAGKRGKGREHLQARYAHFKESASRKAQDLRHALRRTPQLLQAVRSDPSAVLPEVVGSVLGFAIGSGGLDANGGIPDLDLMFGIGAHRSLLTHTILVGVGAECVGISLARLIHLVYDKLPPDHDPVWDSLHEQTQRTITAARVGTALGLGFHLLADGTVQVGALHGLPVELPMEAHQTIITTSGAAEAAVGVKGFKRRVVGAFKRIPRRNSN
;
A
#
# COMPACT_ATOMS: atom_id res chain seq x y z
N MET A 1 -68.90 4.72 34.50
CA MET A 1 -67.47 4.97 34.81
C MET A 1 -66.71 3.78 34.26
N ASP A 2 -66.37 3.84 32.98
CA ASP A 2 -65.67 2.74 32.31
C ASP A 2 -64.17 3.03 32.36
N ALA A 3 -63.45 2.17 33.06
CA ALA A 3 -62.00 2.24 33.17
C ALA A 3 -61.39 1.74 31.86
N ILE A 4 -60.81 2.66 31.09
CA ILE A 4 -59.95 2.36 29.95
C ILE A 4 -58.64 1.77 30.51
N VAL A 5 -58.52 0.45 30.46
CA VAL A 5 -57.26 -0.25 30.72
C VAL A 5 -56.34 -0.02 29.52
N GLY A 6 -55.52 1.02 29.61
CA GLY A 6 -54.42 1.26 28.67
C GLY A 6 -53.37 0.17 28.84
N THR A 7 -53.27 -0.74 27.88
CA THR A 7 -52.16 -1.69 27.78
C THR A 7 -50.87 -0.91 27.54
N ALA A 8 -50.00 -0.88 28.55
CA ALA A 8 -48.66 -0.34 28.44
C ALA A 8 -47.85 -1.23 27.46
N GLY A 9 -47.93 -0.91 26.18
CA GLY A 9 -47.04 -1.46 25.17
C GLY A 9 -45.61 -1.09 25.56
N SER A 10 -44.79 -2.08 25.90
CA SER A 10 -43.36 -1.86 26.13
C SER A 10 -42.76 -1.36 24.82
N PHE A 11 -42.47 -0.06 24.73
CA PHE A 11 -41.61 0.47 23.68
C PHE A 11 -40.24 -0.19 23.86
N LYS A 12 -39.97 -1.25 23.09
CA LYS A 12 -38.62 -1.82 23.00
C LYS A 12 -37.75 -0.73 22.39
N TYR A 13 -36.96 -0.07 23.22
CA TYR A 13 -35.90 0.80 22.76
C TYR A 13 -34.98 -0.03 21.89
N GLU A 14 -35.01 0.29 20.61
CA GLU A 14 -34.15 -0.34 19.65
C GLU A 14 -32.71 0.11 19.90
N SER A 15 -31.79 -0.85 20.04
CA SER A 15 -30.38 -0.50 20.21
C SER A 15 -29.83 0.13 18.92
N ARG A 16 -28.92 1.09 19.05
CA ARG A 16 -28.23 1.66 17.89
C ARG A 16 -27.56 0.58 17.02
N SER A 17 -27.02 -0.48 17.62
CA SER A 17 -26.47 -1.62 16.89
C SER A 17 -27.50 -2.38 16.06
N ASP A 18 -28.72 -2.55 16.55
CA ASP A 18 -29.80 -3.20 15.80
C ASP A 18 -30.23 -2.34 14.62
N ARG A 19 -30.25 -1.01 14.80
CA ARG A 19 -30.50 -0.03 13.73
C ARG A 19 -29.48 -0.18 12.62
N LEU A 20 -28.19 -0.07 12.97
CA LEU A 20 -27.09 -0.20 12.01
C LEU A 20 -27.15 -1.53 11.25
N LYS A 21 -27.40 -2.63 11.96
CA LYS A 21 -27.55 -3.95 11.33
C LYS A 21 -28.68 -3.96 10.32
N ARG A 22 -29.85 -3.41 10.65
CA ARG A 22 -30.99 -3.37 9.73
C ARG A 22 -30.77 -2.45 8.54
N GLU A 23 -30.15 -1.29 8.73
CA GLU A 23 -29.78 -0.36 7.65
C GLU A 23 -28.81 -1.02 6.67
N LEU A 24 -27.79 -1.72 7.17
CA LEU A 24 -26.87 -2.50 6.33
C LEU A 24 -27.60 -3.62 5.59
N GLN A 25 -28.48 -4.35 6.26
CA GLN A 25 -29.28 -5.41 5.63
C GLN A 25 -30.22 -4.86 4.55
N TYR A 26 -30.82 -3.71 4.79
CA TYR A 26 -31.64 -3.00 3.80
C TYR A 26 -30.79 -2.67 2.58
N ALA A 27 -29.64 -2.02 2.76
CA ALA A 27 -28.74 -1.66 1.68
C ALA A 27 -28.30 -2.88 0.85
N LEU A 28 -27.84 -3.95 1.52
CA LEU A 28 -27.40 -5.18 0.86
C LEU A 28 -28.52 -5.85 0.03
N ARG A 29 -29.78 -5.79 0.48
CA ARG A 29 -30.93 -6.32 -0.27
C ARG A 29 -31.34 -5.42 -1.44
N SER A 30 -31.07 -4.13 -1.33
CA SER A 30 -31.37 -3.12 -2.34
C SER A 30 -30.30 -3.03 -3.45
N VAL A 31 -29.14 -3.68 -3.27
CA VAL A 31 -28.14 -3.84 -4.33
C VAL A 31 -28.62 -4.89 -5.33
N SER A 32 -28.81 -4.48 -6.58
CA SER A 32 -29.16 -5.41 -7.66
C SER A 32 -27.95 -6.25 -8.09
N ARG A 33 -28.23 -7.43 -8.67
CA ARG A 33 -27.18 -8.27 -9.27
C ARG A 33 -26.41 -7.54 -10.38
N GLU A 34 -27.08 -6.68 -11.13
CA GLU A 34 -26.48 -5.92 -12.24
C GLU A 34 -25.50 -4.85 -11.73
N GLU A 35 -25.86 -4.12 -10.68
CA GLU A 35 -24.99 -3.15 -10.02
C GLU A 35 -23.76 -3.84 -9.42
N LEU A 36 -23.96 -4.99 -8.74
CA LEU A 36 -22.86 -5.79 -8.23
C LEU A 36 -21.95 -6.30 -9.38
N ALA A 37 -22.54 -6.82 -10.46
CA ALA A 37 -21.79 -7.25 -11.64
C ALA A 37 -21.04 -6.09 -12.32
N SER A 38 -21.55 -4.86 -12.27
CA SER A 38 -20.87 -3.67 -12.80
C SER A 38 -19.58 -3.38 -12.01
N CYS A 39 -19.58 -3.57 -10.69
CA CYS A 39 -18.39 -3.44 -9.85
C CYS A 39 -17.31 -4.43 -10.27
N PHE A 40 -17.69 -5.69 -10.54
CA PHE A 40 -16.77 -6.73 -10.98
C PHE A 40 -16.28 -6.53 -12.43
N ARG A 41 -17.13 -6.05 -13.34
CA ARG A 41 -16.74 -5.74 -14.73
C ARG A 41 -15.66 -4.66 -14.83
N ALA A 42 -15.54 -3.80 -13.82
CA ALA A 42 -14.48 -2.78 -13.77
C ALA A 42 -13.12 -3.35 -13.33
N VAL A 43 -13.07 -4.51 -12.67
CA VAL A 43 -11.83 -5.10 -12.13
C VAL A 43 -10.78 -5.37 -13.20
N PRO A 44 -11.09 -5.97 -14.37
CA PRO A 44 -10.09 -6.19 -15.42
C PRO A 44 -9.40 -4.90 -15.88
N GLN A 45 -10.15 -3.79 -15.98
CA GLN A 45 -9.56 -2.51 -16.36
C GLN A 45 -8.62 -1.97 -15.28
N ASP A 46 -8.94 -2.14 -14.00
CA ASP A 46 -8.07 -1.71 -12.92
C ASP A 46 -6.81 -2.56 -12.80
N VAL A 47 -6.93 -3.87 -13.02
CA VAL A 47 -5.80 -4.79 -13.12
C VAL A 47 -4.87 -4.31 -14.23
N LEU A 48 -5.39 -4.05 -15.44
CA LEU A 48 -4.60 -3.55 -16.57
C LEU A 48 -3.94 -2.20 -16.27
N ARG A 49 -4.65 -1.25 -15.64
CA ARG A 49 -4.08 0.04 -15.22
C ARG A 49 -2.97 -0.13 -14.19
N ALA A 50 -3.17 -1.01 -13.21
CA ALA A 50 -2.19 -1.29 -12.16
C ALA A 50 -0.94 -1.95 -12.73
N PHE A 51 -1.10 -2.95 -13.60
CA PHE A 51 -0.01 -3.58 -14.37
C PHE A 51 0.74 -2.56 -15.21
N LYS A 52 0.04 -1.72 -16.00
CA LYS A 52 0.68 -0.70 -16.82
C LYS A 52 1.49 0.27 -15.98
N ARG A 53 0.96 0.75 -14.85
CA ARG A 53 1.68 1.70 -13.99
C ARG A 53 2.91 1.06 -13.35
N ARG A 54 2.79 -0.16 -12.81
CA ARG A 54 3.91 -0.89 -12.18
C ARG A 54 4.94 -1.33 -13.21
N GLY A 55 4.50 -1.83 -14.36
CA GLY A 55 5.34 -2.20 -15.49
C GLY A 55 6.11 -1.01 -16.07
N VAL A 56 5.50 0.16 -16.22
CA VAL A 56 6.21 1.40 -16.62
C VAL A 56 7.24 1.81 -15.57
N ALA A 57 6.90 1.74 -14.28
CA ALA A 57 7.84 2.06 -13.21
C ALA A 57 9.05 1.11 -13.23
N LEU A 58 8.81 -0.20 -13.30
CA LEU A 58 9.84 -1.23 -13.42
C LEU A 58 10.64 -1.10 -14.71
N TYR A 59 10.02 -0.77 -15.85
CA TYR A 59 10.73 -0.56 -17.11
C TYR A 59 11.66 0.67 -17.04
N GLN A 60 11.19 1.80 -16.52
CA GLN A 60 12.01 3.02 -16.41
C GLN A 60 13.20 2.81 -15.49
N ILE A 61 12.98 2.07 -14.41
CA ILE A 61 13.97 1.81 -13.39
C ILE A 61 14.89 0.65 -13.81
N GLY A 62 14.37 -0.34 -14.53
CA GLY A 62 15.11 -1.43 -15.17
C GLY A 62 15.95 -0.96 -16.35
N LYS A 63 15.53 0.06 -17.11
CA LYS A 63 16.36 0.70 -18.14
C LYS A 63 17.58 1.38 -17.52
N ARG A 64 17.38 2.10 -16.42
CA ARG A 64 18.47 2.70 -15.63
C ARG A 64 19.34 1.62 -14.98
N GLY A 65 18.69 0.59 -14.44
CA GLY A 65 19.34 -0.58 -13.83
C GLY A 65 20.17 -1.37 -14.83
N ALA A 66 19.69 -1.60 -16.06
CA ALA A 66 20.41 -2.31 -17.10
C ALA A 66 21.62 -1.52 -17.60
N GLN A 67 21.52 -0.20 -17.69
CA GLN A 67 22.67 0.67 -17.96
C GLN A 67 23.70 0.57 -16.83
N THR A 68 23.23 0.58 -15.57
CA THR A 68 24.09 0.36 -14.40
C THR A 68 24.69 -1.04 -14.38
N ILE A 69 23.93 -2.10 -14.68
CA ILE A 69 24.41 -3.50 -14.73
C ILE A 69 25.42 -3.68 -15.86
N ALA A 70 25.20 -3.08 -17.02
CA ALA A 70 26.14 -3.16 -18.13
C ALA A 70 27.47 -2.46 -17.81
N SER A 71 27.43 -1.28 -17.18
CA SER A 71 28.64 -0.61 -16.71
C SER A 71 29.31 -1.37 -15.57
N GLU A 72 28.53 -1.89 -14.64
CA GLU A 72 28.98 -2.69 -13.49
C GLU A 72 29.67 -3.98 -13.89
N VAL A 73 29.07 -4.77 -14.79
CA VAL A 73 29.65 -6.02 -15.27
C VAL A 73 30.96 -5.73 -15.98
N SER A 74 31.02 -4.63 -16.76
CA SER A 74 32.27 -4.19 -17.39
C SER A 74 33.33 -3.79 -16.36
N GLU A 75 32.96 -3.01 -15.35
CA GLU A 75 33.85 -2.55 -14.27
C GLU A 75 34.33 -3.71 -13.38
N MET A 76 33.45 -4.66 -13.07
CA MET A 76 33.75 -5.85 -12.30
C MET A 76 34.68 -6.79 -13.07
N ILE A 77 34.45 -7.00 -14.38
CA ILE A 77 35.36 -7.76 -15.24
C ILE A 77 36.74 -7.07 -15.29
N GLN A 78 36.78 -5.75 -15.40
CA GLN A 78 38.04 -5.00 -15.37
C GLN A 78 38.73 -5.06 -14.00
N ALA A 79 37.99 -4.97 -12.89
CA ALA A 79 38.52 -5.10 -11.55
C ALA A 79 39.06 -6.51 -11.29
N GLY A 80 38.36 -7.55 -11.75
CA GLY A 80 38.80 -8.94 -11.71
C GLY A 80 40.09 -9.15 -12.49
N LYS A 81 40.17 -8.63 -13.72
CA LYS A 81 41.40 -8.66 -14.54
C LYS A 81 42.59 -7.94 -13.88
N ARG A 82 42.32 -6.97 -13.01
CA ARG A 82 43.34 -6.20 -12.26
C ARG A 82 43.61 -6.75 -10.85
N GLY A 83 43.04 -7.89 -10.48
CA GLY A 83 43.18 -8.48 -9.14
C GLY A 83 42.46 -7.73 -8.01
N LYS A 84 41.60 -6.76 -8.35
CA LYS A 84 40.90 -5.86 -7.40
C LYS A 84 39.43 -6.21 -7.17
N GLY A 85 39.00 -7.43 -7.50
CA GLY A 85 37.59 -7.84 -7.40
C GLY A 85 37.02 -7.70 -5.97
N ARG A 86 37.81 -8.02 -4.94
CA ARG A 86 37.42 -7.83 -3.53
C ARG A 86 37.20 -6.37 -3.14
N GLU A 87 38.06 -5.47 -3.62
CA GLU A 87 37.94 -4.03 -3.37
C GLU A 87 36.70 -3.44 -4.05
N HIS A 88 36.40 -3.90 -5.27
CA HIS A 88 35.19 -3.49 -6.00
C HIS A 88 33.90 -3.94 -5.28
N LEU A 89 33.86 -5.18 -4.78
CA LEU A 89 32.73 -5.68 -3.98
C LEU A 89 32.56 -4.92 -2.66
N GLN A 90 33.65 -4.60 -1.95
CA GLN A 90 33.59 -3.79 -0.72
C GLN A 90 33.13 -2.35 -1.01
N ALA A 91 33.61 -1.75 -2.09
CA ALA A 91 33.17 -0.43 -2.53
C ALA A 91 31.67 -0.42 -2.88
N ARG A 92 31.17 -1.48 -3.51
CA ARG A 92 29.73 -1.64 -3.80
C ARG A 92 28.89 -1.80 -2.55
N TYR A 93 29.34 -2.62 -1.60
CA TYR A 93 28.69 -2.73 -0.30
C TYR A 93 28.64 -1.39 0.43
N ALA A 94 29.72 -0.60 0.38
CA ALA A 94 29.77 0.74 0.96
C ALA A 94 28.83 1.73 0.25
N HIS A 95 28.82 1.75 -1.09
CA HIS A 95 27.97 2.65 -1.89
C HIS A 95 26.48 2.29 -1.78
N PHE A 96 26.19 0.99 -1.65
CA PHE A 96 24.87 0.48 -1.35
C PHE A 96 24.45 0.89 0.07
N LYS A 97 25.29 0.66 1.08
CA LYS A 97 25.05 1.09 2.47
C LYS A 97 24.80 2.59 2.51
N GLU A 98 25.55 3.39 1.78
CA GLU A 98 25.36 4.83 1.68
C GLU A 98 24.05 5.21 0.98
N SER A 99 23.64 4.50 -0.07
CA SER A 99 22.36 4.73 -0.77
C SER A 99 21.15 4.30 0.06
N ALA A 100 21.24 3.17 0.76
CA ALA A 100 20.28 2.74 1.76
C ALA A 100 20.24 3.72 2.94
N SER A 101 21.38 4.24 3.37
CA SER A 101 21.48 5.28 4.41
C SER A 101 20.86 6.59 3.97
N ARG A 102 21.07 7.02 2.72
CA ARG A 102 20.48 8.23 2.13
C ARG A 102 18.96 8.10 2.00
N LYS A 103 18.46 6.96 1.53
CA LYS A 103 17.01 6.69 1.46
C LYS A 103 16.38 6.49 2.84
N ALA A 104 17.09 5.88 3.77
CA ALA A 104 16.69 5.80 5.18
C ALA A 104 16.72 7.18 5.84
N GLN A 105 17.65 8.07 5.44
CA GLN A 105 17.66 9.47 5.82
C GLN A 105 16.48 10.22 5.20
N ASP A 106 16.13 10.00 3.93
CA ASP A 106 14.93 10.58 3.30
C ASP A 106 13.65 10.12 4.00
N LEU A 107 13.57 8.84 4.37
CA LEU A 107 12.50 8.29 5.19
C LEU A 107 12.52 8.92 6.58
N ARG A 108 13.68 9.04 7.23
CA ARG A 108 13.84 9.76 8.51
C ARG A 108 13.48 11.24 8.39
N HIS A 109 13.72 11.89 7.26
CA HIS A 109 13.35 13.27 6.99
C HIS A 109 11.84 13.40 6.74
N ALA A 110 11.22 12.41 6.10
CA ALA A 110 9.76 12.28 6.03
C ALA A 110 9.17 12.06 7.44
N LEU A 111 9.81 11.22 8.26
CA LEU A 111 9.50 11.00 9.68
C LEU A 111 9.89 12.20 10.57
N ARG A 112 10.72 13.15 10.13
CA ARG A 112 10.90 14.42 10.87
C ARG A 112 9.66 15.30 10.81
N ARG A 113 8.66 14.96 9.97
CA ARG A 113 7.30 15.52 10.03
C ARG A 113 6.39 14.82 11.03
N THR A 114 6.86 13.80 11.75
CA THR A 114 6.09 13.12 12.82
C THR A 114 5.55 14.08 13.87
N PRO A 115 6.25 15.16 14.28
CA PRO A 115 5.65 16.16 15.18
C PRO A 115 4.45 16.88 14.57
N GLN A 116 4.47 17.17 13.27
CA GLN A 116 3.35 17.78 12.54
C GLN A 116 2.19 16.80 12.39
N LEU A 117 2.50 15.52 12.21
CA LEU A 117 1.51 14.44 12.12
C LEU A 117 0.87 14.18 13.49
N LEU A 118 1.66 14.16 14.57
CA LEU A 118 1.20 14.10 15.96
C LEU A 118 0.35 15.32 16.32
N GLN A 119 0.76 16.51 15.87
CA GLN A 119 -0.02 17.72 16.05
C GLN A 119 -1.34 17.65 15.28
N ALA A 120 -1.33 17.17 14.03
CA ALA A 120 -2.53 16.98 13.22
C ALA A 120 -3.49 15.94 13.83
N VAL A 121 -2.97 14.82 14.34
CA VAL A 121 -3.75 13.81 15.07
C VAL A 121 -4.36 14.39 16.35
N ARG A 122 -3.62 15.25 17.06
CA ARG A 122 -4.14 15.91 18.26
C ARG A 122 -5.19 16.98 17.94
N SER A 123 -5.06 17.69 16.83
CA SER A 123 -5.95 18.80 16.46
C SER A 123 -7.22 18.34 15.76
N ASP A 124 -7.16 17.29 14.94
CA ASP A 124 -8.31 16.71 14.22
C ASP A 124 -8.14 15.18 14.07
N PRO A 125 -8.32 14.43 15.18
CA PRO A 125 -8.14 12.99 15.19
C PRO A 125 -9.07 12.29 14.19
N SER A 126 -10.33 12.75 14.08
CA SER A 126 -11.35 12.19 13.18
C SER A 126 -10.94 12.22 11.71
N ALA A 127 -10.28 13.29 11.25
CA ALA A 127 -9.84 13.39 9.86
C ALA A 127 -8.50 12.70 9.58
N VAL A 128 -7.63 12.59 10.60
CA VAL A 128 -6.22 12.18 10.40
C VAL A 128 -5.98 10.72 10.79
N LEU A 129 -6.59 10.21 11.86
CA LEU A 129 -6.39 8.83 12.33
C LEU A 129 -6.71 7.78 11.27
N PRO A 130 -7.83 7.85 10.52
CA PRO A 130 -8.14 6.85 9.50
C PRO A 130 -7.04 6.74 8.44
N GLU A 131 -6.43 7.86 8.05
CA GLU A 131 -5.32 7.87 7.10
C GLU A 131 -4.05 7.26 7.69
N VAL A 132 -3.75 7.56 8.95
CA VAL A 132 -2.58 7.02 9.66
C VAL A 132 -2.73 5.51 9.83
N VAL A 133 -3.87 5.05 10.35
CA VAL A 133 -4.17 3.64 10.53
C VAL A 133 -4.13 2.92 9.20
N GLY A 134 -4.78 3.46 8.16
CA GLY A 134 -4.72 2.90 6.81
C GLY A 134 -3.29 2.76 6.32
N SER A 135 -2.47 3.81 6.45
CA SER A 135 -1.06 3.79 6.00
C SER A 135 -0.21 2.78 6.77
N VAL A 136 -0.38 2.68 8.10
CA VAL A 136 0.37 1.75 8.96
C VAL A 136 -0.03 0.32 8.66
N LEU A 137 -1.33 0.02 8.56
CA LEU A 137 -1.82 -1.30 8.20
C LEU A 137 -1.35 -1.69 6.80
N GLY A 138 -1.50 -0.79 5.83
CA GLY A 138 -1.00 -1.00 4.48
C GLY A 138 0.49 -1.31 4.44
N PHE A 139 1.29 -0.56 5.21
CA PHE A 139 2.74 -0.79 5.34
C PHE A 139 3.04 -2.15 5.97
N ALA A 140 2.40 -2.49 7.10
CA ALA A 140 2.61 -3.77 7.78
C ALA A 140 2.26 -4.94 6.85
N ILE A 141 1.13 -4.86 6.15
CA ILE A 141 0.70 -5.83 5.14
C ILE A 141 1.73 -5.95 4.00
N GLY A 142 2.22 -4.82 3.47
CA GLY A 142 3.18 -4.83 2.37
C GLY A 142 4.59 -5.25 2.78
N SER A 143 5.00 -5.00 4.02
CA SER A 143 6.34 -5.28 4.53
C SER A 143 6.47 -6.66 5.17
N GLY A 144 5.41 -7.16 5.80
CA GLY A 144 5.49 -8.28 6.75
C GLY A 144 5.76 -7.84 8.19
N GLY A 145 6.12 -6.59 8.41
CA GLY A 145 6.54 -6.08 9.71
C GLY A 145 7.91 -5.41 9.63
N LEU A 146 8.51 -5.16 10.79
CA LEU A 146 9.80 -4.48 10.88
C LEU A 146 10.99 -5.37 10.49
N ASP A 147 10.81 -6.69 10.56
CA ASP A 147 11.78 -7.69 10.13
C ASP A 147 11.69 -7.99 8.62
N ALA A 148 10.67 -7.44 7.95
CA ALA A 148 10.36 -7.66 6.55
C ALA A 148 9.97 -9.11 6.21
N ASN A 149 9.43 -9.90 7.14
CA ASN A 149 9.00 -11.29 6.86
C ASN A 149 7.48 -11.46 6.99
N GLY A 150 6.86 -12.33 6.20
CA GLY A 150 5.45 -12.71 6.29
C GLY A 150 4.45 -11.71 5.68
N GLY A 151 4.92 -10.76 4.85
CA GLY A 151 4.08 -9.78 4.14
C GLY A 151 3.38 -10.37 2.92
N ILE A 152 2.57 -9.57 2.20
CA ILE A 152 1.96 -10.03 0.93
C ILE A 152 3.01 -10.62 -0.05
N PRO A 153 4.24 -10.08 -0.19
CA PRO A 153 5.27 -10.68 -1.04
C PRO A 153 5.52 -12.16 -0.74
N ASP A 154 5.57 -12.53 0.53
CA ASP A 154 5.86 -13.89 1.01
C ASP A 154 4.69 -14.86 0.87
N LEU A 155 3.50 -14.38 0.50
CA LEU A 155 2.39 -15.28 0.16
C LEU A 155 2.73 -16.17 -1.04
N ASP A 156 3.74 -15.82 -1.83
CA ASP A 156 4.22 -16.70 -2.89
C ASP A 156 4.93 -17.96 -2.40
N LEU A 157 5.35 -18.01 -1.12
CA LEU A 157 5.77 -19.25 -0.45
C LEU A 157 4.64 -20.31 -0.43
N MET A 158 3.37 -19.89 -0.49
CA MET A 158 2.23 -20.81 -0.59
C MET A 158 2.23 -21.58 -1.92
N PHE A 159 2.90 -21.07 -2.96
CA PHE A 159 3.09 -21.75 -4.24
C PHE A 159 4.43 -22.50 -4.30
N GLY A 160 5.12 -22.63 -3.16
CA GLY A 160 6.38 -23.33 -2.99
C GLY A 160 7.60 -22.40 -2.97
N ILE A 161 8.69 -22.86 -2.37
CA ILE A 161 9.97 -22.12 -2.27
C ILE A 161 10.51 -21.76 -3.66
N GLY A 162 10.24 -22.57 -4.69
CA GLY A 162 10.66 -22.26 -6.06
C GLY A 162 9.91 -21.10 -6.73
N ALA A 163 8.75 -20.70 -6.18
CA ALA A 163 7.98 -19.53 -6.63
C ALA A 163 8.30 -18.27 -5.80
N HIS A 164 8.84 -18.46 -4.59
CA HIS A 164 9.30 -17.39 -3.73
C HIS A 164 10.39 -16.57 -4.43
N ARG A 165 10.36 -15.24 -4.31
CA ARG A 165 11.30 -14.33 -4.97
C ARG A 165 11.27 -14.42 -6.50
N SER A 166 10.14 -14.74 -7.12
CA SER A 166 9.98 -14.52 -8.57
C SER A 166 9.68 -13.03 -8.83
N LEU A 167 10.26 -12.42 -9.87
CA LEU A 167 9.99 -11.01 -10.19
C LEU A 167 8.48 -10.76 -10.37
N LEU A 168 7.76 -11.73 -10.92
CA LEU A 168 6.33 -11.63 -11.20
C LEU A 168 5.49 -11.68 -9.92
N THR A 169 5.71 -12.67 -9.05
CA THR A 169 4.94 -12.87 -7.81
C THR A 169 5.37 -11.92 -6.71
N HIS A 170 6.68 -11.74 -6.53
CA HIS A 170 7.29 -11.01 -5.43
C HIS A 170 7.29 -9.49 -5.62
N THR A 171 6.93 -8.97 -6.81
CA THR A 171 6.87 -7.52 -7.06
C THR A 171 5.57 -7.05 -7.73
N ILE A 172 5.21 -7.62 -8.89
CA ILE A 172 4.13 -7.07 -9.72
C ILE A 172 2.76 -7.57 -9.27
N LEU A 173 2.56 -8.89 -9.20
CA LEU A 173 1.24 -9.49 -8.96
C LEU A 173 0.69 -9.11 -7.60
N VAL A 174 1.52 -9.21 -6.57
CA VAL A 174 1.17 -8.82 -5.20
C VAL A 174 0.76 -7.35 -5.13
N GLY A 175 1.54 -6.45 -5.74
CA GLY A 175 1.23 -5.04 -5.77
C GLY A 175 -0.03 -4.69 -6.57
N VAL A 176 -0.28 -5.39 -7.69
CA VAL A 176 -1.50 -5.25 -8.49
C VAL A 176 -2.71 -5.75 -7.69
N GLY A 177 -2.60 -6.93 -7.08
CA GLY A 177 -3.65 -7.56 -6.29
C GLY A 177 -4.10 -6.69 -5.13
N ALA A 178 -3.16 -6.26 -4.28
CA ALA A 178 -3.46 -5.41 -3.12
C ALA A 178 -4.18 -4.12 -3.51
N GLU A 179 -3.77 -3.51 -4.62
CA GLU A 179 -4.40 -2.30 -5.14
C GLU A 179 -5.80 -2.54 -5.70
N CYS A 180 -5.99 -3.61 -6.47
CA CYS A 180 -7.29 -3.94 -7.05
C CYS A 180 -8.29 -4.32 -5.95
N VAL A 181 -7.85 -5.01 -4.90
CA VAL A 181 -8.66 -5.29 -3.70
C VAL A 181 -9.11 -3.98 -3.06
N GLY A 182 -8.18 -3.04 -2.83
CA GLY A 182 -8.52 -1.73 -2.25
C GLY A 182 -9.54 -0.95 -3.10
N ILE A 183 -9.34 -0.88 -4.42
CA ILE A 183 -10.28 -0.19 -5.32
C ILE A 183 -11.65 -0.88 -5.35
N SER A 184 -11.67 -2.22 -5.40
CA SER A 184 -12.90 -3.00 -5.42
C SER A 184 -13.69 -2.83 -4.13
N LEU A 185 -13.00 -2.87 -2.98
CA LEU A 185 -13.61 -2.61 -1.68
C LEU A 185 -14.20 -1.19 -1.60
N ALA A 186 -13.48 -0.18 -2.12
CA ALA A 186 -13.97 1.18 -2.14
C ALA A 186 -15.26 1.33 -2.97
N ARG A 187 -15.35 0.64 -4.11
CA ARG A 187 -16.58 0.62 -4.93
C ARG A 187 -17.72 -0.11 -4.24
N LEU A 188 -17.45 -1.25 -3.60
CA LEU A 188 -18.47 -1.99 -2.86
C LEU A 188 -19.02 -1.17 -1.69
N ILE A 189 -18.15 -0.51 -0.92
CA ILE A 189 -18.59 0.38 0.17
C ILE A 189 -19.45 1.52 -0.37
N HIS A 190 -19.04 2.15 -1.47
CA HIS A 190 -19.84 3.22 -2.08
C HIS A 190 -21.20 2.72 -2.58
N LEU A 191 -21.23 1.56 -3.24
CA LEU A 191 -22.47 0.96 -3.72
C LEU A 191 -23.42 0.62 -2.57
N VAL A 192 -22.90 0.07 -1.46
CA VAL A 192 -23.73 -0.21 -0.27
C VAL A 192 -24.23 1.08 0.36
N TYR A 193 -23.37 2.11 0.48
CA TYR A 193 -23.76 3.41 1.02
C TYR A 193 -24.90 4.06 0.22
N ASP A 194 -24.83 4.01 -1.11
CA ASP A 194 -25.86 4.57 -2.01
C ASP A 194 -27.23 3.87 -1.88
N LYS A 195 -27.28 2.72 -1.20
CA LYS A 195 -28.49 1.93 -0.96
C LYS A 195 -29.00 2.01 0.48
N LEU A 196 -28.35 2.79 1.35
CA LEU A 196 -28.85 3.01 2.70
C LEU A 196 -30.21 3.75 2.67
N PRO A 197 -31.07 3.53 3.68
CA PRO A 197 -32.34 4.24 3.76
C PRO A 197 -32.10 5.76 3.93
N PRO A 198 -33.02 6.64 3.48
CA PRO A 198 -32.82 8.09 3.57
C PRO A 198 -32.59 8.63 4.98
N ASP A 199 -33.07 7.94 6.01
CA ASP A 199 -32.96 8.29 7.43
C ASP A 199 -31.92 7.43 8.17
N HIS A 200 -30.87 6.96 7.49
CA HIS A 200 -29.84 6.12 8.08
C HIS A 200 -29.04 6.80 9.20
N ASP A 201 -28.35 6.01 10.04
CA ASP A 201 -27.50 6.56 11.11
C ASP A 201 -26.29 7.33 10.55
N PRO A 202 -25.98 8.54 11.05
CA PRO A 202 -24.86 9.37 10.56
C PRO A 202 -23.47 8.73 10.63
N VAL A 203 -23.31 7.60 11.34
CA VAL A 203 -22.06 6.84 11.30
C VAL A 203 -21.74 6.33 9.90
N TRP A 204 -22.75 6.05 9.06
CA TRP A 204 -22.53 5.60 7.69
C TRP A 204 -21.93 6.69 6.81
N ASP A 205 -22.40 7.93 6.95
CA ASP A 205 -21.81 9.11 6.29
C ASP A 205 -20.34 9.25 6.67
N SER A 206 -20.07 9.14 7.97
CA SER A 206 -18.72 9.22 8.50
C SER A 206 -17.83 8.11 7.94
N LEU A 207 -18.32 6.86 7.90
CA LEU A 207 -17.59 5.72 7.35
C LEU A 207 -17.32 5.89 5.85
N HIS A 208 -18.32 6.33 5.07
CA HIS A 208 -18.19 6.56 3.64
C HIS A 208 -17.18 7.67 3.33
N GLU A 209 -17.27 8.81 4.03
CA GLU A 209 -16.34 9.93 3.87
C GLU A 209 -14.88 9.50 4.15
N GLN A 210 -14.67 8.70 5.20
CA GLN A 210 -13.33 8.26 5.59
C GLN A 210 -12.80 7.10 4.74
N THR A 211 -13.67 6.33 4.07
CA THR A 211 -13.30 5.12 3.32
C THR A 211 -12.28 5.44 2.22
N GLN A 212 -12.57 6.43 1.37
CA GLN A 212 -11.68 6.77 0.25
C GLN A 212 -10.31 7.25 0.72
N ARG A 213 -10.30 8.04 1.80
CA ARG A 213 -9.07 8.54 2.42
C ARG A 213 -8.25 7.40 2.99
N THR A 214 -8.90 6.49 3.71
CA THR A 214 -8.27 5.33 4.36
C THR A 214 -7.71 4.34 3.34
N ILE A 215 -8.50 3.95 2.33
CA ILE A 215 -8.07 3.02 1.27
C ILE A 215 -6.91 3.61 0.46
N THR A 216 -6.97 4.90 0.15
CA THR A 216 -5.84 5.57 -0.51
C THR A 216 -4.61 5.57 0.38
N ALA A 217 -4.77 5.63 1.71
CA ALA A 217 -3.66 5.67 2.66
C ALA A 217 -3.02 4.30 2.77
N ALA A 218 -3.86 3.26 2.87
CA ALA A 218 -3.46 1.87 2.81
C ALA A 218 -2.68 1.57 1.54
N ARG A 219 -3.14 2.02 0.36
CA ARG A 219 -2.39 1.83 -0.90
C ARG A 219 -1.00 2.48 -0.88
N VAL A 220 -0.89 3.68 -0.31
CA VAL A 220 0.41 4.36 -0.13
C VAL A 220 1.29 3.57 0.84
N GLY A 221 0.73 3.17 1.99
CA GLY A 221 1.37 2.34 2.99
C GLY A 221 1.90 1.05 2.40
N THR A 222 1.07 0.31 1.66
CA THR A 222 1.44 -0.94 0.99
C THR A 222 2.56 -0.74 -0.01
N ALA A 223 2.52 0.31 -0.85
CA ALA A 223 3.64 0.59 -1.75
C ALA A 223 4.95 0.87 -1.00
N LEU A 224 4.91 1.59 0.12
CA LEU A 224 6.08 1.81 0.98
C LEU A 224 6.55 0.51 1.66
N GLY A 225 5.61 -0.32 2.13
CA GLY A 225 5.90 -1.61 2.76
C GLY A 225 6.54 -2.60 1.80
N LEU A 226 6.00 -2.72 0.58
CA LEU A 226 6.59 -3.52 -0.49
C LEU A 226 7.99 -3.03 -0.86
N GLY A 227 8.17 -1.70 -0.93
CA GLY A 227 9.47 -1.10 -1.15
C GLY A 227 10.47 -1.46 -0.04
N PHE A 228 10.04 -1.42 1.23
CA PHE A 228 10.85 -1.81 2.37
C PHE A 228 11.23 -3.30 2.34
N HIS A 229 10.25 -4.17 2.08
CA HIS A 229 10.46 -5.62 1.99
C HIS A 229 11.49 -5.98 0.93
N LEU A 230 11.29 -5.51 -0.30
CA LEU A 230 12.21 -5.77 -1.41
C LEU A 230 13.59 -5.18 -1.17
N LEU A 231 13.68 -4.02 -0.51
CA LEU A 231 14.98 -3.49 -0.12
C LEU A 231 15.64 -4.38 0.94
N ALA A 232 14.91 -4.96 1.88
CA ALA A 232 15.46 -5.93 2.82
C ALA A 232 15.97 -7.19 2.10
N ASP A 233 15.19 -7.78 1.21
CA ASP A 233 15.59 -8.96 0.42
C ASP A 233 16.82 -8.73 -0.45
N GLY A 234 16.91 -7.57 -1.10
CA GLY A 234 18.04 -7.28 -1.99
C GLY A 234 19.36 -7.10 -1.25
N THR A 235 19.35 -6.93 0.07
CA THR A 235 20.43 -6.22 0.77
C THR A 235 20.81 -6.79 2.14
N VAL A 236 19.82 -7.19 2.93
CA VAL A 236 19.99 -7.79 4.26
C VAL A 236 19.68 -9.28 4.21
N GLN A 237 18.58 -9.67 3.57
CA GLN A 237 18.10 -11.04 3.44
C GLN A 237 18.38 -11.62 2.06
N VAL A 238 19.62 -11.49 1.60
CA VAL A 238 20.04 -11.78 0.23
C VAL A 238 19.59 -13.16 -0.24
N GLY A 239 18.98 -13.22 -1.43
CA GLY A 239 18.84 -14.46 -2.18
C GLY A 239 18.51 -14.26 -3.65
N ALA A 240 18.58 -15.37 -4.38
CA ALA A 240 18.37 -15.38 -5.82
C ALA A 240 16.89 -15.18 -6.16
N LEU A 241 16.65 -14.49 -7.28
CA LEU A 241 15.34 -14.52 -7.93
C LEU A 241 15.16 -15.87 -8.62
N HIS A 242 13.97 -16.43 -8.51
CA HIS A 242 13.60 -17.67 -9.19
C HIS A 242 12.80 -17.39 -10.46
N GLY A 243 12.80 -18.35 -11.39
CA GLY A 243 12.00 -18.29 -12.63
C GLY A 243 12.54 -17.35 -13.72
N LEU A 244 13.82 -16.98 -13.67
CA LEU A 244 14.46 -16.24 -14.75
C LEU A 244 14.82 -17.16 -15.92
N PRO A 245 14.72 -16.71 -17.18
CA PRO A 245 15.04 -17.52 -18.36
C PRO A 245 16.54 -17.75 -18.56
N VAL A 246 17.38 -17.12 -17.72
CA VAL A 246 18.83 -17.21 -17.73
C VAL A 246 19.34 -17.25 -16.29
N GLU A 247 20.44 -17.96 -16.06
CA GLU A 247 21.17 -17.90 -14.79
C GLU A 247 21.88 -16.56 -14.67
N LEU A 248 21.73 -15.91 -13.52
CA LEU A 248 22.37 -14.63 -13.23
C LEU A 248 23.28 -14.78 -11.99
N PRO A 249 24.39 -14.02 -11.93
CA PRO A 249 25.17 -13.93 -10.70
C PRO A 249 24.33 -13.28 -9.58
N MET A 250 24.63 -13.59 -8.32
CA MET A 250 23.87 -13.11 -7.15
C MET A 250 23.75 -11.58 -7.13
N GLU A 251 24.79 -10.87 -7.57
CA GLU A 251 24.83 -9.41 -7.67
C GLU A 251 23.75 -8.86 -8.61
N ALA A 252 23.46 -9.58 -9.70
CA ALA A 252 22.40 -9.20 -10.62
C ALA A 252 21.02 -9.44 -10.02
N HIS A 253 20.81 -10.54 -9.29
CA HIS A 253 19.57 -10.78 -8.53
C HIS A 253 19.32 -9.67 -7.49
N GLN A 254 20.31 -9.37 -6.65
CA GLN A 254 20.25 -8.29 -5.67
C GLN A 254 19.99 -6.94 -6.31
N THR A 255 20.63 -6.66 -7.44
CA THR A 255 20.43 -5.41 -8.17
C THR A 255 18.99 -5.30 -8.64
N ILE A 256 18.42 -6.34 -9.25
CA ILE A 256 17.03 -6.34 -9.73
C ILE A 256 16.05 -6.15 -8.56
N ILE A 257 16.23 -6.90 -7.46
CA ILE A 257 15.38 -6.83 -6.26
C ILE A 257 15.44 -5.42 -5.65
N THR A 258 16.64 -4.91 -5.37
CA THR A 258 16.87 -3.58 -4.77
C THR A 258 16.28 -2.47 -5.63
N THR A 259 16.46 -2.59 -6.94
CA THR A 259 15.96 -1.65 -7.95
C THR A 259 14.43 -1.65 -7.99
N SER A 260 13.81 -2.83 -7.85
CA SER A 260 12.35 -2.98 -7.73
C SER A 260 11.82 -2.39 -6.42
N GLY A 261 12.49 -2.65 -5.29
CA GLY A 261 12.12 -2.05 -4.00
C GLY A 261 12.22 -0.52 -4.02
N ALA A 262 13.27 0.02 -4.65
CA ALA A 262 13.40 1.45 -4.88
C ALA A 262 12.27 2.05 -5.73
N ALA A 263 11.76 1.31 -6.72
CA ALA A 263 10.63 1.71 -7.55
C ALA A 263 9.34 1.82 -6.73
N GLU A 264 9.04 0.79 -5.95
CA GLU A 264 7.85 0.72 -5.11
C GLU A 264 7.85 1.82 -4.04
N ALA A 265 9.00 2.02 -3.37
CA ALA A 265 9.16 3.11 -2.42
C ALA A 265 8.95 4.49 -3.07
N ALA A 266 9.43 4.70 -4.30
CA ALA A 266 9.23 5.97 -5.00
C ALA A 266 7.75 6.22 -5.35
N VAL A 267 7.01 5.17 -5.73
CA VAL A 267 5.56 5.25 -5.94
C VAL A 267 4.85 5.65 -4.64
N GLY A 268 5.19 5.00 -3.52
CA GLY A 268 4.66 5.31 -2.19
C GLY A 268 4.94 6.75 -1.77
N VAL A 269 6.20 7.21 -1.89
CA VAL A 269 6.60 8.59 -1.54
C VAL A 269 5.86 9.63 -2.40
N LYS A 270 5.68 9.38 -3.69
CA LYS A 270 4.92 10.29 -4.57
C LYS A 270 3.46 10.37 -4.15
N GLY A 271 2.86 9.25 -3.77
CA GLY A 271 1.50 9.21 -3.21
C GLY A 271 1.38 9.97 -1.89
N PHE A 272 2.33 9.76 -0.97
CA PHE A 272 2.40 10.46 0.30
C PHE A 272 2.53 11.99 0.14
N LYS A 273 3.44 12.45 -0.72
CA LYS A 273 3.65 13.90 -0.99
C LYS A 273 2.38 14.57 -1.51
N ARG A 274 1.65 13.94 -2.44
CA ARG A 274 0.40 14.47 -2.99
C ARG A 274 -0.67 14.66 -1.90
N ARG A 275 -0.69 13.80 -0.89
CA ARG A 275 -1.64 13.89 0.23
C ARG A 275 -1.24 14.93 1.24
N VAL A 276 -0.01 14.90 1.73
CA VAL A 276 0.44 15.83 2.77
C VAL A 276 0.38 17.27 2.26
N VAL A 277 0.86 17.53 1.05
CA VAL A 277 0.76 18.88 0.44
C VAL A 277 -0.68 19.25 0.11
N GLY A 278 -1.52 18.28 -0.28
CA GLY A 278 -2.95 18.50 -0.58
C GLY A 278 -3.81 18.75 0.66
N ALA A 279 -3.47 18.15 1.80
CA ALA A 279 -4.14 18.33 3.09
C ALA A 279 -3.77 19.68 3.72
N PHE A 280 -2.49 20.08 3.68
CA PHE A 280 -2.04 21.37 4.19
C PHE A 280 -2.60 22.57 3.41
N LYS A 281 -2.96 22.41 2.13
CA LYS A 281 -3.66 23.46 1.36
C LYS A 281 -5.14 23.62 1.73
N ARG A 282 -5.74 22.65 2.43
CA ARG A 282 -7.17 22.65 2.78
C ARG A 282 -7.45 23.02 4.23
N ILE A 283 -6.42 23.14 5.06
CA ILE A 283 -6.57 23.73 6.40
C ILE A 283 -6.84 25.22 6.16
N PRO A 284 -8.03 25.75 6.49
CA PRO A 284 -8.28 27.18 6.39
C PRO A 284 -7.20 27.88 7.22
N ARG A 285 -6.50 28.85 6.62
CA ARG A 285 -5.70 29.77 7.43
C ARG A 285 -6.68 30.41 8.40
N ARG A 286 -6.58 30.05 9.68
CA ARG A 286 -7.28 30.74 10.74
C ARG A 286 -6.86 32.21 10.61
N ASN A 287 -7.75 33.07 10.13
CA ASN A 287 -7.53 34.50 10.18
C ASN A 287 -7.46 34.84 11.67
N SER A 288 -6.25 35.08 12.15
CA SER A 288 -6.02 35.74 13.43
C SER A 288 -6.45 37.19 13.26
N ASN A 289 -7.67 37.50 13.68
CA ASN A 289 -8.04 38.83 14.13
C ASN A 289 -7.58 38.99 15.59
#